data_AF-A0A7X6UXP3-F1
#
_entry.id   AF-A0A7X6UXP3-F1
#
_cell.length_a   1.000
_cell.length_b   1.000
_cell.length_c   1.000
_cell.angle_alpha   90.00
_cell.angle_beta   90.00
_cell.angle_gamma   90.00
#
_symmetry.space_group_name_H-M   'P 1'
#
loop_
_entity.id
_entity.type
_entity.pdbx_description
1 polymer ?
#
loop_
_entity_poly.entity_id
_entity_poly.type
_entity_poly.pdbx_seq_one_letter_code
_entity_poly.pdbx_strand_id
1 'polypeptide(L)' 'MSQKNVYLFGKDITEGDGTQRSLLGGKGANLAEMALRGFNVPPGFTITTEVCNYFYNN' A
#
# COMPACT_ATOMS: atom_id res chain seq x y z
N MET A 1 19.06 -0.03 -7.18
CA MET A 1 18.12 -0.97 -6.54
C MET A 1 16.76 -0.78 -7.20
N SER A 2 16.05 -1.85 -7.53
CA SER A 2 14.69 -1.74 -8.09
C SER A 2 13.73 -1.29 -6.98
N GLN A 3 13.06 -0.15 -7.15
CA GLN A 3 12.06 0.36 -6.22
C GLN A 3 10.76 -0.44 -6.35
N LYS A 4 10.20 -0.86 -5.21
CA LYS A 4 8.90 -1.54 -5.17
C LYS A 4 7.78 -0.51 -5.26
N ASN A 5 6.94 -0.64 -6.29
CA ASN A 5 5.90 0.34 -6.62
C ASN A 5 4.47 -0.13 -6.30
N VAL A 6 4.29 -1.43 -6.04
CA VAL A 6 2.98 -2.05 -5.77
C VAL A 6 3.06 -2.81 -4.47
N TYR A 7 2.10 -2.56 -3.59
CA TYR A 7 1.99 -3.14 -2.25
C TYR A 7 0.66 -3.86 -2.13
N LEU A 8 0.69 -5.18 -1.94
CA LEU A 8 -0.51 -6.00 -1.80
C LEU A 8 -1.12 -5.86 -0.40
N PHE A 9 -2.44 -5.98 -0.27
CA PHE A 9 -3.10 -6.13 1.04
C PHE A 9 -4.24 -7.15 0.93
N GLY A 10 -4.46 -7.91 2.00
CA GLY A 10 -5.46 -8.96 2.03
C GLY A 10 -5.18 -10.01 3.11
N LYS A 11 -6.11 -10.95 3.24
CA LYS A 11 -6.08 -11.98 4.30
C LYS A 11 -4.79 -12.83 4.28
N ASP A 12 -4.34 -13.23 3.09
CA ASP A 12 -3.20 -14.14 2.95
C ASP A 12 -1.87 -13.41 2.80
N ILE A 13 -1.88 -12.27 2.12
CA ILE A 13 -0.69 -11.47 1.84
C ILE A 13 -1.01 -10.01 2.12
N THR A 14 -0.24 -9.42 3.02
CA THR A 14 -0.22 -7.97 3.21
C THR A 14 1.21 -7.45 3.26
N GLU A 15 1.46 -6.44 2.45
CA GLU A 15 2.71 -5.76 2.25
C GLU A 15 2.45 -4.29 2.56
N GLY A 16 2.99 -3.80 3.67
CA GLY A 16 2.66 -2.47 4.17
C GLY A 16 1.96 -2.51 5.52
N ASP A 17 1.89 -1.38 6.19
CA ASP A 17 1.23 -1.21 7.49
C ASP A 17 0.84 0.26 7.70
N GLY A 18 0.22 0.56 8.85
CA GLY A 18 -0.25 1.89 9.20
C GLY A 18 0.84 2.96 9.33
N THR A 19 2.13 2.58 9.39
CA THR A 19 3.27 3.51 9.49
C THR A 19 3.67 4.08 8.13
N GLN A 20 3.31 3.41 7.02
CA GLN A 20 3.74 3.75 5.67
C GLN A 20 2.85 4.79 4.97
N ARG A 21 2.30 5.75 5.73
CA ARG A 21 1.33 6.75 5.25
C ARG A 21 1.88 7.64 4.14
N SER A 22 3.16 8.00 4.22
CA SER A 22 3.81 8.85 3.21
C SER A 22 3.99 8.12 1.87
N LEU A 23 4.17 6.80 1.90
CA LEU A 23 4.43 5.97 0.72
C LEU A 23 3.14 5.42 0.10
N LEU A 24 2.19 4.97 0.91
CA LEU A 24 0.95 4.31 0.48
C LEU A 24 -0.28 5.25 0.52
N GLY A 25 -0.09 6.48 1.01
CA GLY A 25 -1.19 7.37 1.36
C GLY A 25 -1.95 6.92 2.62
N GLY A 26 -2.79 7.80 3.17
CA GLY A 26 -3.55 7.50 4.40
C GLY A 26 -4.55 6.34 4.26
N LYS A 27 -5.15 6.18 3.07
CA LYS A 27 -6.10 5.09 2.80
C LYS A 27 -5.39 3.75 2.60
N GLY A 28 -4.34 3.71 1.78
CA GLY A 28 -3.57 2.49 1.52
C GLY A 28 -2.92 1.94 2.79
N ALA A 29 -2.30 2.82 3.59
CA ALA A 29 -1.70 2.43 4.88
C ALA A 29 -2.73 1.90 5.88
N ASN A 30 -3.91 2.52 5.97
CA ASN A 30 -4.97 2.02 6.86
C ASN A 30 -5.57 0.69 6.37
N LEU A 31 -5.75 0.48 5.06
CA LEU A 31 -6.22 -0.79 4.50
C LEU A 31 -5.23 -1.93 4.76
N ALA A 32 -3.92 -1.66 4.61
CA ALA A 32 -2.87 -2.59 4.96
C ALA A 32 -2.85 -2.91 6.46
N GLU A 33 -2.97 -1.90 7.34
CA GLU A 33 -3.08 -2.14 8.79
C GLU A 33 -4.31 -2.99 9.13
N MET A 34 -5.47 -2.70 8.54
CA MET A 34 -6.68 -3.49 8.78
C MET A 34 -6.52 -4.94 8.32
N ALA A 35 -5.92 -5.16 7.14
CA ALA A 35 -5.64 -6.50 6.64
C ALA A 35 -4.63 -7.26 7.53
N LEU A 36 -3.56 -6.61 7.98
CA LEU A 36 -2.59 -7.17 8.94
C LEU A 36 -3.24 -7.55 10.29
N ARG A 37 -4.21 -6.77 10.75
CA ARG A 37 -4.95 -7.03 11.98
C ARG A 37 -6.02 -8.12 11.84
N GLY A 38 -6.16 -8.72 10.65
CA GLY A 38 -7.09 -9.82 10.41
C GLY A 38 -8.54 -9.38 10.21
N PHE A 39 -8.80 -8.10 9.94
CA PHE A 39 -10.12 -7.68 9.48
C PHE A 39 -10.39 -8.25 8.09
N ASN A 40 -11.66 -8.57 7.80
CA ASN A 40 -12.11 -9.02 6.48
C ASN A 40 -12.10 -7.85 5.48
N VAL A 41 -10.91 -7.46 5.05
CA VAL A 41 -10.69 -6.51 3.96
C VAL A 41 -10.60 -7.30 2.66
N PRO A 42 -11.40 -6.96 1.63
CA PRO A 42 -11.25 -7.57 0.31
C PRO A 42 -9.81 -7.38 -0.21
N PRO A 43 -9.20 -8.42 -0.82
CA PRO A 43 -7.84 -8.33 -1.29
C PRO A 43 -7.70 -7.25 -2.37
N GLY A 44 -6.57 -6.56 -2.36
CA GLY A 44 -6.27 -5.48 -3.27
C GLY A 44 -4.81 -5.07 -3.24
N PHE A 45 -4.50 -3.92 -3.84
CA PHE A 45 -3.15 -3.39 -3.87
C PHE A 45 -3.16 -1.86 -3.83
N THR A 46 -2.05 -1.29 -3.39
CA THR A 46 -1.78 0.14 -3.41
C THR A 46 -0.57 0.41 -4.30
N ILE A 47 -0.69 1.38 -5.20
CA ILE A 47 0.43 1.92 -5.97
C ILE A 47 1.04 3.08 -5.16
N THR A 48 2.37 3.11 -5.03
CA THR A 48 3.05 4.10 -4.17
C THR A 48 2.87 5.53 -4.66
N THR A 49 3.01 6.48 -3.73
CA THR A 49 3.04 7.93 -4.04
C THR A 49 4.23 8.31 -4.92
N GLU A 50 5.32 7.54 -4.89
CA GLU A 50 6.47 7.73 -5.78
C GLU A 50 6.09 7.55 -7.26
N VAL A 51 5.21 6.58 -7.57
CA VAL A 51 4.70 6.38 -8.93
C VAL A 51 3.84 7.55 -9.39
N CYS A 52 3.07 8.15 -8.47
CA CYS A 52 2.32 9.36 -8.75
C CYS A 52 3.26 10.51 -9.17
N ASN A 53 4.33 10.74 -8.40
CA ASN A 53 5.35 11.74 -8.73
C ASN A 53 6.04 11.42 -10.07
N TYR A 54 6.38 10.16 -10.31
CA TYR A 54 6.95 9.73 -11.58
C TYR A 54 6.01 10.07 -12.74
N PHE A 55 4.71 9.79 -12.63
CA PHE A 55 3.74 10.09 -13.67
C PHE A 55 3.66 11.59 -14.01
N TYR A 56 3.69 12.47 -13.00
CA TYR A 56 3.61 13.93 -13.21
C TYR A 56 4.91 14.59 -13.66
N ASN A 57 6.06 13.95 -13.42
CA ASN A 57 7.37 14.46 -13.82
C ASN A 57 7.81 14.04 -15.24
N ASN A 58 6.96 13.28 -15.94
CA ASN A 58 7.12 12.91 -17.36
C ASN A 58 6.06 13.62 -18.21
#